data_AF-A0A933JP30-F1
#
_entry.id   AF-A0A933JP30-F1
#
_cell.length_a   1.000
_cell.length_b   1.000
_cell.length_c   1.000
_cell.angle_alpha   90.00
_cell.angle_beta   90.00
_cell.angle_gamma   90.00
#
_symmetry.space_group_name_H-M   'P 1'
#
loop_
_entity.id
_entity.type
_entity.pdbx_description
1 polymer ?
#
loop_
_entity_poly.entity_id
_entity_poly.type
_entity_poly.pdbx_seq_one_letter_code
_entity_poly.pdbx_strand_id
1 'polypeptide(L)'
;MLRVPSIYVRLIGCALLLASCEEEDDTPDGYQVVTALSAEEHRAQFPITDGAHAGADCQTCHGDFDTFARFGCFNCHDHDQAASNTIHGGMTDYAYESEACYRCHPDGTGELSRASHERYFPIVAPAPHGSEDCSGCHKEADRQVVSCIPCHAHEELPMGETHRAVADYRFTTVGCLSCHPRGEITIDAAAHLPFFPIGLGTAHANESCASCHTSADRKVINCLGCHHEPAATNGAHAINDYEYTSDACRDCHGDSQVDRIRAHLPVVVSTGKHAASRVGCLGCHDTKRTDKTWARDFRVFECYECHRGDAGEHREEGVNYPTPPESCIAARCHPRGLKDD
;
A
#
# COMPACT_ATOMS: atom_id res chain seq x y z
N MET A 1 42.00 10.13 73.82
CA MET A 1 42.63 11.46 74.04
C MET A 1 43.62 11.71 72.92
N LEU A 2 43.62 12.89 72.29
CA LEU A 2 44.74 13.52 71.53
C LEU A 2 45.21 12.75 70.25
N ARG A 3 45.42 13.34 69.06
CA ARG A 3 45.43 14.75 68.58
C ARG A 3 45.09 14.79 67.07
N VAL A 4 44.55 15.92 66.60
CA VAL A 4 44.60 16.39 65.19
C VAL A 4 45.53 17.62 65.17
N PRO A 5 46.45 17.79 64.20
CA PRO A 5 46.25 18.68 63.01
C PRO A 5 46.97 18.16 61.72
N SER A 6 46.94 18.77 60.52
CA SER A 6 45.94 19.61 59.81
C SER A 6 46.44 19.99 58.39
N ILE A 7 45.59 19.84 57.35
CA ILE A 7 45.43 20.64 56.09
C ILE A 7 46.70 21.15 55.34
N TYR A 8 46.88 20.83 54.04
CA TYR A 8 46.86 21.81 52.91
C TYR A 8 46.96 21.21 51.47
N VAL A 9 45.81 21.15 50.78
CA VAL A 9 45.49 21.52 49.38
C VAL A 9 46.56 21.43 48.26
N ARG A 10 46.25 20.69 47.17
CA ARG A 10 46.05 21.23 45.79
C ARG A 10 45.40 20.24 44.79
N LEU A 11 44.66 20.80 43.83
CA LEU A 11 43.86 20.12 42.79
C LEU A 11 44.66 19.81 41.52
N ILE A 12 44.29 18.71 40.85
CA ILE A 12 44.21 18.36 39.40
C ILE A 12 43.67 16.89 39.42
N GLY A 13 42.74 16.40 38.61
CA GLY A 13 42.00 16.92 37.47
C GLY A 13 41.77 15.80 36.44
N CYS A 14 40.51 15.40 36.18
CA CYS A 14 40.03 14.51 35.10
C CYS A 14 40.67 13.12 34.89
N ALA A 15 39.88 12.06 35.06
CA ALA A 15 39.43 11.17 33.95
C ALA A 15 38.48 10.08 34.49
N LEU A 16 37.35 9.84 33.81
CA LEU A 16 36.59 8.60 33.98
C LEU A 16 37.30 7.49 33.19
N LEU A 17 37.57 6.35 33.84
CA LEU A 17 37.99 5.14 33.16
C LEU A 17 36.72 4.36 32.75
N LEU A 18 36.40 4.42 31.46
CA LEU A 18 35.54 3.45 30.81
C LEU A 18 36.27 2.11 30.79
N ALA A 19 35.65 1.06 31.33
CA ALA A 19 36.15 -0.29 31.14
C ALA A 19 35.76 -0.76 29.73
N SER A 20 36.75 -0.90 28.85
CA SER A 20 36.61 -1.64 27.60
C SER A 20 36.52 -3.13 27.93
N CYS A 21 35.48 -3.81 27.43
CA CYS A 21 35.51 -5.26 27.32
C CYS A 21 36.06 -5.60 25.93
N GLU A 22 37.37 -5.70 25.82
CA GLU A 22 38.01 -6.47 24.76
C GLU A 22 38.11 -7.91 25.25
N GLU A 23 37.28 -8.79 24.68
CA GLU A 23 37.40 -10.24 24.87
C GLU A 23 38.49 -10.77 23.93
N GLU A 24 39.62 -11.19 24.49
CA GLU A 24 40.63 -11.97 23.77
C GLU A 24 40.10 -13.40 23.59
N ASP A 25 39.80 -13.79 22.35
CA ASP A 25 39.43 -15.15 21.96
C ASP A 25 40.67 -16.05 21.95
N ASP A 26 40.87 -16.79 23.05
CA ASP A 26 41.98 -17.73 23.25
C ASP A 26 41.48 -19.19 23.20
N THR A 27 40.60 -19.50 22.22
CA THR A 27 40.08 -20.85 22.00
C THR A 27 41.04 -21.73 21.18
N PRO A 28 41.38 -22.96 21.63
CA PRO A 28 42.30 -23.82 20.89
C PRO A 28 41.75 -24.32 19.55
N ASP A 29 42.59 -24.21 18.51
CA ASP A 29 42.32 -24.67 17.14
C ASP A 29 41.72 -26.09 17.11
N GLY A 30 40.49 -26.20 16.60
CA GLY A 30 39.80 -27.48 16.37
C GLY A 30 38.60 -27.79 17.28
N TYR A 31 38.28 -26.97 18.28
CA TYR A 31 36.99 -27.07 18.97
C TYR A 31 35.94 -26.19 18.29
N GLN A 32 35.08 -26.79 17.46
CA GLN A 32 33.84 -26.14 17.03
C GLN A 32 32.91 -26.05 18.24
N VAL A 33 32.99 -24.95 18.98
CA VAL A 33 31.93 -24.55 19.92
C VAL A 33 30.63 -24.55 19.10
N VAL A 34 29.57 -25.14 19.64
CA VAL A 34 28.23 -25.03 19.04
C VAL A 34 27.70 -23.64 19.37
N THR A 35 28.27 -22.63 18.71
CA THR A 35 28.07 -21.21 19.00
C THR A 35 26.64 -20.81 18.69
N ALA A 36 26.02 -20.08 19.62
CA ALA A 36 24.82 -19.32 19.31
C ALA A 36 25.08 -18.42 18.09
N LEU A 37 24.09 -18.32 17.21
CA LEU A 37 24.13 -17.37 16.09
C LEU A 37 24.31 -15.95 16.62
N SER A 38 25.02 -15.09 15.89
CA SER A 38 24.97 -13.66 16.19
C SER A 38 23.53 -13.14 16.05
N ALA A 39 23.19 -12.03 16.71
CA ALA A 39 21.84 -11.46 16.64
C ALA A 39 21.39 -11.17 15.19
N GLU A 40 22.32 -10.77 14.32
CA GLU A 40 22.06 -10.51 12.89
C GLU A 40 21.85 -11.81 12.09
N GLU A 41 22.53 -12.92 12.42
CA GLU A 41 22.27 -14.22 11.79
C GLU A 41 20.95 -14.85 12.31
N HIS A 42 20.67 -14.69 13.61
CA HIS A 42 19.45 -15.16 14.25
C HIS A 42 18.18 -14.48 13.73
N ARG A 43 18.29 -13.23 13.25
CA ARG A 43 17.17 -12.43 12.73
C ARG A 43 16.36 -13.12 11.64
N ALA A 44 16.98 -14.06 10.91
CA ALA A 44 16.32 -14.84 9.85
C ALA A 44 15.35 -15.91 10.39
N GLN A 45 15.43 -16.23 11.69
CA GLN A 45 14.52 -17.16 12.38
C GLN A 45 13.58 -16.42 13.34
N PHE A 46 14.06 -15.36 14.01
CA PHE A 46 13.26 -14.56 14.93
C PHE A 46 13.80 -13.13 15.04
N PRO A 47 12.96 -12.08 14.98
CA PRO A 47 13.38 -10.68 15.01
C PRO A 47 13.89 -10.26 16.39
N ILE A 48 15.16 -10.55 16.66
CA ILE A 48 15.88 -10.24 17.90
C ILE A 48 16.61 -8.88 17.84
N THR A 49 16.70 -8.30 16.63
CA THR A 49 17.34 -7.01 16.33
C THR A 49 16.38 -5.81 16.39
N ASP A 50 15.08 -6.08 16.42
CA ASP A 50 14.00 -5.13 16.18
C ASP A 50 12.69 -5.59 16.84
N GLY A 51 11.65 -4.74 16.80
CA GLY A 51 10.36 -5.03 17.43
C GLY A 51 10.40 -5.10 18.96
N ALA A 52 9.48 -5.88 19.54
CA ALA A 52 9.28 -5.99 21.00
C ALA A 52 10.40 -6.78 21.73
N HIS A 53 11.17 -7.58 20.98
CA HIS A 53 12.23 -8.45 21.51
C HIS A 53 13.64 -7.91 21.20
N ALA A 54 13.74 -6.69 20.64
CA ALA A 54 14.99 -6.06 20.26
C ALA A 54 15.99 -6.01 21.43
N GLY A 55 17.14 -6.68 21.28
CA GLY A 55 18.20 -6.69 22.30
C GLY A 55 17.88 -7.51 23.56
N ALA A 56 16.91 -8.42 23.50
CA ALA A 56 16.73 -9.42 24.55
C ALA A 56 17.96 -10.35 24.63
N ASP A 57 18.41 -10.69 25.84
CA ASP A 57 19.53 -11.62 26.04
C ASP A 57 19.15 -13.03 25.60
N CYS A 58 20.06 -13.74 24.92
CA CYS A 58 19.80 -15.06 24.36
C CYS A 58 19.38 -16.09 25.42
N GLN A 59 19.92 -16.02 26.64
CA GLN A 59 19.57 -16.91 27.75
C GLN A 59 18.15 -16.66 28.28
N THR A 60 17.57 -15.49 28.01
CA THR A 60 16.17 -15.22 28.34
C THR A 60 15.24 -16.24 27.68
N CYS A 61 15.46 -16.54 26.39
CA CYS A 61 14.66 -17.49 25.65
C CYS A 61 15.23 -18.91 25.71
N HIS A 62 16.56 -19.08 25.63
CA HIS A 62 17.21 -20.39 25.50
C HIS A 62 17.74 -21.00 26.81
N GLY A 63 17.83 -20.22 27.89
CA GLY A 63 18.52 -20.49 29.17
C GLY A 63 18.85 -21.94 29.53
N ASP A 64 18.06 -22.55 30.41
CA ASP A 64 18.35 -23.87 31.01
C ASP A 64 18.13 -25.06 30.04
N PHE A 65 17.95 -24.83 28.74
CA PHE A 65 17.79 -25.92 27.78
C PHE A 65 19.13 -26.59 27.43
N ASP A 66 19.05 -27.87 27.10
CA ASP A 66 20.19 -28.69 26.67
C ASP A 66 20.73 -28.33 25.28
N THR A 67 20.00 -27.51 24.51
CA THR A 67 20.42 -26.99 23.20
C THR A 67 19.79 -25.62 22.91
N PHE A 68 20.48 -24.77 22.15
CA PHE A 68 19.93 -23.52 21.60
C PHE A 68 18.83 -23.72 20.55
N ALA A 69 18.52 -24.96 20.15
CA ALA A 69 17.38 -25.24 19.28
C ALA A 69 16.02 -25.21 20.03
N ARG A 70 16.05 -25.16 21.36
CA ARG A 70 14.88 -25.07 22.24
C ARG A 70 14.78 -23.67 22.83
N PHE A 71 13.55 -23.21 23.08
CA PHE A 71 13.27 -21.87 23.59
C PHE A 71 11.98 -21.84 24.41
N GLY A 72 11.83 -20.82 25.25
CA GLY A 72 10.65 -20.58 26.09
C GLY A 72 10.07 -19.18 25.89
N CYS A 73 8.82 -19.08 25.44
CA CYS A 73 8.11 -17.79 25.29
C CYS A 73 7.64 -17.21 26.64
N PHE A 74 7.53 -18.04 27.67
CA PHE A 74 6.97 -17.67 28.97
C PHE A 74 8.04 -17.21 29.99
N ASN A 75 9.33 -17.31 29.64
CA ASN A 75 10.44 -17.03 30.54
C ASN A 75 10.53 -15.54 30.98
N CYS A 76 9.97 -14.62 30.19
CA CYS A 76 9.87 -13.19 30.53
C CYS A 76 8.54 -12.83 31.22
N HIS A 77 7.45 -13.39 30.69
CA HIS A 77 6.08 -12.99 31.02
C HIS A 77 5.09 -14.14 30.77
N ASP A 78 4.19 -14.35 31.72
CA ASP A 78 3.37 -15.56 31.84
C ASP A 78 2.14 -15.64 30.91
N HIS A 79 2.01 -14.76 29.89
CA HIS A 79 1.02 -14.81 28.79
C HIS A 79 -0.42 -15.29 29.15
N ASP A 80 -0.94 -14.90 30.33
CA ASP A 80 -2.14 -15.45 31.01
C ASP A 80 -2.90 -16.54 30.24
N GLN A 81 -2.67 -17.80 30.64
CA GLN A 81 -3.21 -18.97 29.93
C GLN A 81 -4.74 -18.92 29.75
N ALA A 82 -5.51 -18.33 30.67
CA ALA A 82 -6.96 -18.26 30.56
C ALA A 82 -7.39 -17.26 29.47
N ALA A 83 -6.77 -16.08 29.41
CA ALA A 83 -6.96 -15.12 28.33
C ALA A 83 -6.49 -15.69 26.99
N SER A 84 -5.31 -16.33 26.94
CA SER A 84 -4.76 -16.98 25.75
C SER A 84 -5.68 -18.09 25.22
N ASN A 85 -6.22 -18.96 26.09
CA ASN A 85 -7.22 -19.96 25.71
C ASN A 85 -8.51 -19.34 25.16
N THR A 86 -8.89 -18.16 25.66
CA THR A 86 -10.12 -17.46 25.24
C THR A 86 -9.97 -16.85 23.85
N ILE A 87 -8.85 -16.18 23.56
CA ILE A 87 -8.61 -15.52 22.26
C ILE A 87 -8.31 -16.52 21.12
N HIS A 88 -7.76 -17.69 21.44
CA HIS A 88 -7.53 -18.77 20.47
C HIS A 88 -8.71 -19.77 20.38
N GLY A 89 -9.84 -19.46 21.03
CA GLY A 89 -11.02 -20.32 21.03
C GLY A 89 -11.51 -20.65 19.62
N GLY A 90 -11.48 -21.94 19.27
CA GLY A 90 -11.92 -22.46 17.97
C GLY A 90 -10.80 -22.77 16.97
N MET A 91 -9.54 -22.45 17.28
CA MET A 91 -8.37 -22.96 16.53
C MET A 91 -8.06 -24.39 17.00
N THR A 92 -7.85 -25.34 16.08
CA THR A 92 -7.58 -26.75 16.46
C THR A 92 -6.09 -27.08 16.56
N ASP A 93 -5.21 -26.26 15.97
CA ASP A 93 -3.75 -26.35 16.09
C ASP A 93 -3.15 -25.52 17.25
N TYR A 94 -4.00 -24.85 18.04
CA TYR A 94 -3.61 -24.12 19.25
C TYR A 94 -3.23 -25.06 20.40
N ALA A 95 -2.09 -24.77 21.02
CA ALA A 95 -1.70 -25.28 22.32
C ALA A 95 -0.96 -24.17 23.08
N TYR A 96 -1.06 -24.17 24.41
CA TYR A 96 -0.34 -23.24 25.27
C TYR A 96 1.10 -23.70 25.51
N GLU A 97 1.90 -23.75 24.43
CA GLU A 97 3.27 -24.26 24.40
C GLU A 97 4.12 -23.38 23.49
N SER A 98 5.39 -23.16 23.81
CA SER A 98 6.24 -22.16 23.12
C SER A 98 6.37 -22.41 21.62
N GLU A 99 6.57 -23.67 21.22
CA GLU A 99 6.64 -24.09 19.81
C GLU A 99 5.30 -23.95 19.10
N ALA A 100 4.16 -24.05 19.82
CA ALA A 100 2.84 -23.83 19.25
C ALA A 100 2.53 -22.35 19.06
N CYS A 101 2.92 -21.50 20.00
CA CYS A 101 2.88 -20.05 19.84
C CYS A 101 3.73 -19.60 18.64
N TYR A 102 5.00 -20.05 18.55
CA TYR A 102 5.92 -19.68 17.47
C TYR A 102 5.45 -20.16 16.08
N ARG A 103 4.73 -21.28 15.97
CA ARG A 103 4.08 -21.72 14.71
C ARG A 103 3.08 -20.71 14.14
N CYS A 104 2.52 -19.81 14.94
CA CYS A 104 1.55 -18.81 14.51
C CYS A 104 2.08 -17.37 14.64
N HIS A 105 2.95 -17.12 15.61
CA HIS A 105 3.57 -15.85 15.97
C HIS A 105 5.09 -15.93 15.81
N PRO A 106 5.63 -15.94 14.58
CA PRO A 106 7.07 -16.09 14.33
C PRO A 106 7.91 -14.87 14.76
N ASP A 107 7.26 -13.73 15.02
CA ASP A 107 7.85 -12.53 15.63
C ASP A 107 7.71 -12.50 17.17
N GLY A 108 7.05 -13.51 17.74
CA GLY A 108 6.68 -13.59 19.16
C GLY A 108 5.57 -12.62 19.57
N THR A 109 4.89 -11.94 18.64
CA THR A 109 3.91 -10.90 18.97
C THR A 109 2.46 -11.29 18.65
N GLY A 110 1.52 -10.77 19.44
CA GLY A 110 0.08 -10.94 19.19
C GLY A 110 -0.48 -10.10 18.03
N GLU A 111 0.33 -9.29 17.35
CA GLU A 111 -0.11 -8.43 16.24
C GLU A 111 -0.54 -9.23 15.00
N LEU A 112 0.04 -10.41 14.83
CA LEU A 112 -0.29 -11.35 13.75
C LEU A 112 -1.57 -12.14 14.08
N SER A 113 -2.71 -11.46 13.98
CA SER A 113 -4.04 -12.00 14.31
C SER A 113 -4.84 -12.50 13.09
N ARG A 114 -5.92 -13.26 13.35
CA ARG A 114 -6.93 -13.59 12.31
C ARG A 114 -7.62 -12.35 11.73
N ALA A 115 -7.62 -11.20 12.43
CA ALA A 115 -8.14 -9.94 11.89
C ALA A 115 -7.16 -9.27 10.92
N SER A 116 -5.84 -9.45 11.10
CA SER A 116 -4.80 -8.91 10.22
C SER A 116 -4.90 -9.43 8.78
N HIS A 117 -5.49 -10.62 8.61
CA HIS A 117 -5.83 -11.23 7.32
C HIS A 117 -6.84 -10.42 6.48
N GLU A 118 -7.67 -9.56 7.09
CA GLU A 118 -8.67 -8.74 6.38
C GLU A 118 -8.05 -7.83 5.30
N ARG A 119 -6.76 -7.47 5.42
CA ARG A 119 -6.08 -6.66 4.40
C ARG A 119 -5.57 -7.47 3.21
N TYR A 120 -5.29 -8.77 3.40
CA TYR A 120 -4.50 -9.59 2.46
C TYR A 120 -5.26 -10.79 1.90
N PHE A 121 -6.05 -11.48 2.73
CA PHE A 121 -6.85 -12.65 2.35
C PHE A 121 -7.91 -12.87 3.46
N PRO A 122 -9.15 -12.38 3.31
CA PRO A 122 -10.15 -12.48 4.37
C PRO A 122 -10.47 -13.92 4.78
N ILE A 123 -10.32 -14.21 6.07
CA ILE A 123 -10.68 -15.50 6.73
C ILE A 123 -11.66 -15.32 7.89
N VAL A 124 -12.20 -14.11 8.08
CA VAL A 124 -13.26 -13.85 9.06
C VAL A 124 -14.61 -14.07 8.36
N ALA A 125 -15.58 -14.62 9.07
CA ALA A 125 -16.91 -14.90 8.53
C ALA A 125 -17.51 -13.64 7.85
N PRO A 126 -18.09 -13.76 6.64
CA PRO A 126 -18.56 -14.97 5.98
C PRO A 126 -17.54 -15.69 5.06
N ALA A 127 -16.24 -15.39 5.15
CA ALA A 127 -15.24 -16.00 4.26
C ALA A 127 -15.15 -17.54 4.38
N PRO A 128 -14.98 -18.27 3.27
CA PRO A 128 -15.05 -19.74 3.24
C PRO A 128 -13.88 -20.43 3.97
N HIS A 129 -12.69 -19.82 3.98
CA HIS A 129 -11.50 -20.34 4.67
C HIS A 129 -11.49 -20.02 6.18
N GLY A 130 -12.64 -19.61 6.75
CA GLY A 130 -12.74 -19.22 8.15
C GLY A 130 -12.60 -20.37 9.15
N SER A 131 -12.77 -21.61 8.71
CA SER A 131 -12.53 -22.83 9.49
C SER A 131 -11.09 -23.35 9.41
N GLU A 132 -10.24 -22.77 8.55
CA GLU A 132 -8.88 -23.27 8.37
C GLU A 132 -7.98 -22.82 9.53
N ASP A 133 -7.21 -23.78 10.05
CA ASP A 133 -6.10 -23.57 10.97
C ASP A 133 -4.92 -22.90 10.26
N CYS A 134 -4.05 -22.23 11.03
CA CYS A 134 -2.91 -21.48 10.49
C CYS A 134 -2.02 -22.38 9.61
N SER A 135 -1.71 -23.58 10.09
CA SER A 135 -0.89 -24.58 9.41
C SER A 135 -1.54 -25.21 8.16
N GLY A 136 -2.86 -25.06 7.97
CA GLY A 136 -3.56 -25.53 6.76
C GLY A 136 -3.11 -24.78 5.50
N CYS A 137 -2.97 -23.45 5.62
CA CYS A 137 -2.53 -22.55 4.56
C CYS A 137 -1.03 -22.23 4.61
N HIS A 138 -0.51 -21.98 5.81
CA HIS A 138 0.85 -21.47 6.03
C HIS A 138 1.82 -22.59 6.38
N LYS A 139 2.44 -23.17 5.36
CA LYS A 139 3.32 -24.36 5.50
C LYS A 139 4.80 -24.00 5.62
N GLU A 140 5.17 -22.81 5.17
CA GLU A 140 6.54 -22.30 5.16
C GLU A 140 6.78 -21.30 6.31
N ALA A 141 8.05 -20.96 6.55
CA ALA A 141 8.42 -19.88 7.47
C ALA A 141 7.94 -18.51 6.97
N ASP A 142 8.06 -18.25 5.66
CA ASP A 142 7.46 -17.07 5.03
C ASP A 142 5.95 -17.24 4.87
N ARG A 143 5.20 -16.47 5.67
CA ARG A 143 3.73 -16.48 5.72
C ARG A 143 3.06 -15.73 4.58
N GLN A 144 3.83 -15.15 3.66
CA GLN A 144 3.31 -14.67 2.37
C GLN A 144 3.24 -15.81 1.34
N VAL A 145 3.96 -16.93 1.57
CA VAL A 145 3.93 -18.11 0.69
C VAL A 145 2.75 -19.02 1.06
N VAL A 146 1.70 -18.95 0.23
CA VAL A 146 0.52 -19.82 0.31
C VAL A 146 0.29 -20.53 -1.02
N SER A 147 -0.42 -21.66 -1.01
CA SER A 147 -0.80 -22.39 -2.24
C SER A 147 -2.25 -22.87 -2.20
N CYS A 148 -3.04 -22.41 -3.16
CA CYS A 148 -4.45 -22.76 -3.35
C CYS A 148 -4.63 -24.15 -3.98
N ILE A 149 -3.71 -24.52 -4.87
CA ILE A 149 -3.84 -25.69 -5.76
C ILE A 149 -3.97 -27.02 -4.99
N PRO A 150 -3.24 -27.30 -3.89
CA PRO A 150 -3.40 -28.55 -3.14
C PRO A 150 -4.83 -28.83 -2.66
N CYS A 151 -5.60 -27.79 -2.32
CA CYS A 151 -7.00 -27.94 -1.91
C CYS A 151 -7.95 -27.87 -3.12
N HIS A 152 -7.71 -26.93 -4.04
CA HIS A 152 -8.57 -26.66 -5.19
C HIS A 152 -8.27 -27.51 -6.44
N ALA A 153 -7.37 -28.49 -6.43
CA ALA A 153 -6.96 -29.25 -7.62
C ALA A 153 -8.15 -29.85 -8.43
N HIS A 154 -9.26 -30.17 -7.77
CA HIS A 154 -10.48 -30.67 -8.40
C HIS A 154 -11.28 -29.62 -9.20
N GLU A 155 -11.00 -28.33 -8.99
CA GLU A 155 -11.67 -27.19 -9.63
C GLU A 155 -11.04 -26.77 -10.97
N GLU A 156 -9.94 -27.40 -11.42
CA GLU A 156 -9.22 -26.98 -12.64
C GLU A 156 -10.13 -26.90 -13.89
N LEU A 157 -10.97 -27.91 -14.09
CA LEU A 157 -11.90 -27.97 -15.22
C LEU A 157 -13.07 -26.97 -15.12
N PRO A 158 -13.88 -26.92 -14.02
CA PRO A 158 -14.97 -25.95 -13.91
C PRO A 158 -14.48 -24.50 -13.85
N MET A 159 -13.32 -24.24 -13.23
CA MET A 159 -12.71 -22.91 -13.25
C MET A 159 -12.20 -22.56 -14.65
N GLY A 160 -11.61 -23.50 -15.40
CA GLY A 160 -11.20 -23.28 -16.78
C GLY A 160 -12.34 -22.87 -17.72
N GLU A 161 -13.50 -23.52 -17.61
CA GLU A 161 -14.71 -23.12 -18.36
C GLU A 161 -15.22 -21.74 -17.94
N THR A 162 -15.22 -21.44 -16.64
CA THR A 162 -15.63 -20.12 -16.10
C THR A 162 -14.71 -18.99 -16.59
N HIS A 163 -13.41 -19.27 -16.69
CA HIS A 163 -12.38 -18.32 -17.12
C HIS A 163 -12.08 -18.38 -18.63
N ARG A 164 -12.90 -19.04 -19.45
CA ARG A 164 -12.67 -19.21 -20.90
C ARG A 164 -12.48 -17.92 -21.72
N ALA A 165 -12.92 -16.77 -21.20
CA ALA A 165 -12.75 -15.44 -21.80
C ALA A 165 -11.50 -14.69 -21.30
N VAL A 166 -10.77 -15.25 -20.35
CA VAL A 166 -9.52 -14.70 -19.80
C VAL A 166 -8.35 -15.35 -20.54
N ALA A 167 -7.79 -14.65 -21.53
CA ALA A 167 -6.78 -15.19 -22.44
C ALA A 167 -5.54 -15.74 -21.72
N ASP A 168 -5.14 -15.07 -20.63
CA ASP A 168 -3.99 -15.46 -19.81
C ASP A 168 -4.35 -16.20 -18.52
N TYR A 169 -5.52 -16.85 -18.48
CA TYR A 169 -5.86 -17.75 -17.39
C TYR A 169 -4.82 -18.87 -17.24
N ARG A 170 -4.35 -19.09 -16.00
CA ARG A 170 -3.44 -20.18 -15.63
C ARG A 170 -3.90 -20.75 -14.29
N PHE A 171 -4.15 -22.06 -14.21
CA PHE A 171 -4.55 -22.73 -12.97
C PHE A 171 -3.35 -22.95 -12.04
N THR A 172 -2.85 -21.86 -11.46
CA THR A 172 -1.70 -21.80 -10.57
C THR A 172 -1.97 -20.76 -9.50
N THR A 173 -1.38 -20.87 -8.30
CA THR A 173 -1.65 -19.87 -7.24
C THR A 173 -1.26 -18.45 -7.64
N VAL A 174 -0.14 -18.26 -8.36
CA VAL A 174 0.24 -16.96 -8.90
C VAL A 174 -0.80 -16.46 -9.92
N GLY A 175 -1.31 -17.34 -10.79
CA GLY A 175 -2.39 -17.02 -11.75
C GLY A 175 -3.72 -16.66 -11.08
N CYS A 176 -4.08 -17.34 -9.99
CA CYS A 176 -5.24 -16.98 -9.17
C CYS A 176 -5.05 -15.60 -8.53
N LEU A 177 -3.94 -15.39 -7.81
CA LEU A 177 -3.66 -14.12 -7.11
C LEU A 177 -3.36 -12.95 -8.06
N SER A 178 -2.96 -13.21 -9.32
CA SER A 178 -2.85 -12.19 -10.38
C SER A 178 -4.20 -11.72 -10.92
N CYS A 179 -5.30 -12.34 -10.49
CA CYS A 179 -6.67 -11.86 -10.72
C CYS A 179 -7.34 -11.48 -9.38
N HIS A 180 -7.31 -12.38 -8.40
CA HIS A 180 -8.00 -12.32 -7.12
C HIS A 180 -6.99 -12.08 -5.98
N PRO A 181 -6.54 -10.83 -5.76
CA PRO A 181 -5.41 -10.54 -4.86
C PRO A 181 -5.71 -10.85 -3.39
N ARG A 182 -7.00 -11.00 -3.03
CA ARG A 182 -7.47 -11.34 -1.68
C ARG A 182 -8.13 -12.72 -1.62
N GLY A 183 -7.96 -13.55 -2.66
CA GLY A 183 -8.59 -14.87 -2.77
C GLY A 183 -10.10 -14.84 -2.96
N GLU A 184 -10.66 -13.69 -3.33
CA GLU A 184 -12.08 -13.51 -3.58
C GLU A 184 -12.52 -14.30 -4.82
N ILE A 185 -13.68 -14.97 -4.80
CA ILE A 185 -14.14 -15.80 -5.94
C ILE A 185 -14.57 -14.94 -7.14
N THR A 186 -14.79 -13.63 -6.93
CA THR A 186 -15.24 -12.68 -7.96
C THR A 186 -14.41 -11.40 -7.92
N ILE A 187 -13.79 -11.01 -9.04
CA ILE A 187 -13.43 -9.60 -9.24
C ILE A 187 -14.73 -8.85 -9.53
N ASP A 188 -15.35 -8.30 -8.49
CA ASP A 188 -16.55 -7.49 -8.63
C ASP A 188 -16.22 -6.17 -9.34
N ALA A 189 -17.04 -5.78 -10.31
CA ALA A 189 -16.98 -4.46 -10.93
C ALA A 189 -17.09 -3.33 -9.91
N ALA A 190 -17.79 -3.54 -8.79
CA ALA A 190 -17.84 -2.59 -7.67
C ALA A 190 -16.50 -2.46 -6.93
N ALA A 191 -15.74 -3.55 -6.78
CA ALA A 191 -14.40 -3.51 -6.20
C ALA A 191 -13.37 -2.86 -7.15
N HIS A 192 -13.60 -2.97 -8.46
CA HIS A 192 -12.77 -2.32 -9.47
C HIS A 192 -13.10 -0.82 -9.66
N LEU A 193 -14.31 -0.38 -9.29
CA LEU A 193 -14.82 0.99 -9.51
C LEU A 193 -13.93 2.13 -8.96
N PRO A 194 -13.29 2.02 -7.77
CA PRO A 194 -12.34 3.03 -7.27
C PRO A 194 -11.08 3.17 -8.14
N PHE A 195 -10.80 2.19 -9.00
CA PHE A 195 -9.64 2.20 -9.90
C PHE A 195 -10.06 2.50 -11.35
N PHE A 196 -11.02 1.77 -11.92
CA PHE A 196 -11.51 2.01 -13.27
C PHE A 196 -12.89 1.35 -13.49
N PRO A 197 -13.88 2.02 -14.11
CA PRO A 197 -15.19 1.41 -14.34
C PRO A 197 -15.20 0.31 -15.43
N ILE A 198 -15.31 -0.96 -15.01
CA ILE A 198 -15.48 -2.14 -15.89
C ILE A 198 -16.90 -2.75 -15.82
N GLY A 199 -17.81 -2.10 -15.10
CA GLY A 199 -19.18 -2.60 -14.87
C GLY A 199 -20.08 -2.53 -16.10
N LEU A 200 -21.20 -3.26 -16.05
CA LEU A 200 -22.20 -3.26 -17.12
C LEU A 200 -22.63 -1.84 -17.50
N GLY A 201 -22.62 -1.54 -18.80
CA GLY A 201 -22.93 -0.23 -19.36
C GLY A 201 -21.72 0.66 -19.66
N THR A 202 -20.51 0.29 -19.24
CA THR A 202 -19.28 0.95 -19.70
C THR A 202 -18.79 0.34 -21.03
N ALA A 203 -17.94 1.08 -21.75
CA ALA A 203 -17.29 0.57 -22.96
C ALA A 203 -16.27 -0.55 -22.69
N HIS A 204 -15.85 -0.72 -21.43
CA HIS A 204 -14.91 -1.77 -20.98
C HIS A 204 -15.63 -2.98 -20.35
N ALA A 205 -16.97 -3.00 -20.40
CA ALA A 205 -17.75 -4.13 -19.90
C ALA A 205 -17.46 -5.39 -20.73
N ASN A 206 -17.12 -6.48 -20.05
CA ASN A 206 -16.72 -7.77 -20.62
C ASN A 206 -15.33 -7.80 -21.31
N GLU A 207 -14.50 -6.76 -21.15
CA GLU A 207 -13.10 -6.82 -21.58
C GLU A 207 -12.28 -7.80 -20.72
N SER A 208 -11.30 -8.45 -21.35
CA SER A 208 -10.43 -9.41 -20.67
C SER A 208 -9.44 -8.69 -19.75
N CYS A 209 -9.20 -9.16 -18.53
CA CYS A 209 -8.28 -8.48 -17.59
C CYS A 209 -6.88 -8.21 -18.20
N ALA A 210 -6.40 -9.13 -19.04
CA ALA A 210 -5.11 -9.05 -19.72
C ALA A 210 -5.04 -8.02 -20.87
N SER A 211 -6.18 -7.55 -21.42
CA SER A 211 -6.16 -6.49 -22.44
C SER A 211 -5.70 -5.15 -21.85
N CYS A 212 -6.07 -4.90 -20.59
CA CYS A 212 -5.65 -3.75 -19.80
C CYS A 212 -4.36 -4.03 -18.99
N HIS A 213 -4.33 -5.11 -18.20
CA HIS A 213 -3.22 -5.43 -17.29
C HIS A 213 -2.18 -6.32 -17.98
N THR A 214 -1.38 -5.69 -18.84
CA THR A 214 -0.32 -6.34 -19.63
C THR A 214 0.98 -6.61 -18.85
N SER A 215 0.99 -6.35 -17.54
CA SER A 215 2.16 -6.43 -16.65
C SER A 215 1.77 -7.05 -15.30
N ALA A 216 2.75 -7.63 -14.60
CA ALA A 216 2.56 -8.15 -13.24
C ALA A 216 2.22 -7.05 -12.22
N ASP A 217 2.73 -5.82 -12.41
CA ASP A 217 2.19 -4.66 -11.70
C ASP A 217 0.89 -4.23 -12.37
N ARG A 218 -0.24 -4.53 -11.71
CA ARG A 218 -1.59 -4.21 -12.20
C ARG A 218 -1.93 -2.72 -12.15
N LYS A 219 -1.10 -1.87 -11.55
CA LYS A 219 -1.21 -0.41 -11.65
C LYS A 219 -0.80 0.08 -13.04
N VAL A 220 0.04 -0.68 -13.76
CA VAL A 220 0.40 -0.42 -15.16
C VAL A 220 -0.74 -0.94 -16.04
N ILE A 221 -1.44 -0.02 -16.70
CA ILE A 221 -2.59 -0.29 -17.57
C ILE A 221 -2.24 0.11 -18.99
N ASN A 222 -2.59 -0.71 -19.98
CA ASN A 222 -2.39 -0.44 -21.40
C ASN A 222 -3.68 0.01 -22.10
N CYS A 223 -3.95 1.32 -22.10
CA CYS A 223 -5.06 1.89 -22.87
C CYS A 223 -4.80 1.78 -24.39
N LEU A 224 -3.54 1.90 -24.80
CA LEU A 224 -3.13 1.95 -26.21
C LEU A 224 -3.20 0.59 -26.93
N GLY A 225 -3.46 -0.51 -26.24
CA GLY A 225 -3.74 -1.81 -26.86
C GLY A 225 -5.02 -1.79 -27.70
N CYS A 226 -6.06 -1.08 -27.23
CA CYS A 226 -7.32 -0.89 -27.96
C CYS A 226 -7.42 0.51 -28.57
N HIS A 227 -6.90 1.55 -27.90
CA HIS A 227 -6.89 2.93 -28.39
C HIS A 227 -5.61 3.25 -29.19
N HIS A 228 -5.27 2.42 -30.18
CA HIS A 228 -3.99 2.45 -30.91
C HIS A 228 -3.92 3.42 -32.11
N GLU A 229 -4.97 4.22 -32.36
CA GLU A 229 -5.05 5.14 -33.50
C GLU A 229 -4.72 6.60 -33.10
N PRO A 230 -3.45 7.03 -33.08
CA PRO A 230 -3.07 8.38 -32.61
C PRO A 230 -3.70 9.48 -33.45
N ALA A 231 -3.84 9.30 -34.76
CA ALA A 231 -4.45 10.31 -35.63
C ALA A 231 -5.95 10.51 -35.32
N ALA A 232 -6.69 9.44 -35.05
CA ALA A 232 -8.09 9.52 -34.66
C ALA A 232 -8.27 10.09 -33.25
N THR A 233 -7.43 9.64 -32.31
CA THR A 233 -7.45 10.14 -30.92
C THR A 233 -7.09 11.63 -30.87
N ASN A 234 -6.02 12.07 -31.54
CA ASN A 234 -5.66 13.49 -31.68
C ASN A 234 -6.76 14.31 -32.36
N GLY A 235 -7.45 13.75 -33.38
CA GLY A 235 -8.58 14.41 -34.02
C GLY A 235 -9.78 14.63 -33.10
N ALA A 236 -9.99 13.75 -32.11
CA ALA A 236 -11.00 13.91 -31.06
C ALA A 236 -10.54 14.82 -29.91
N HIS A 237 -9.24 14.81 -29.60
CA HIS A 237 -8.61 15.62 -28.55
C HIS A 237 -8.16 16.97 -29.11
N ALA A 238 -9.09 17.93 -29.20
CA ALA A 238 -8.80 19.32 -29.57
C ALA A 238 -8.12 20.13 -28.44
N ILE A 239 -7.14 19.49 -27.76
CA ILE A 239 -6.36 19.98 -26.63
C ILE A 239 -4.86 19.78 -26.92
N ASN A 240 -4.02 20.68 -26.42
CA ASN A 240 -2.59 20.70 -26.77
C ASN A 240 -1.68 20.18 -25.62
N ASP A 241 -2.26 19.81 -24.48
CA ASP A 241 -1.59 19.56 -23.21
C ASP A 241 -1.58 18.08 -22.77
N TYR A 242 -2.04 17.18 -23.63
CA TYR A 242 -2.08 15.74 -23.34
C TYR A 242 -0.99 14.97 -24.09
N GLU A 243 -0.37 14.00 -23.40
CA GLU A 243 0.51 13.02 -24.02
C GLU A 243 -0.29 11.80 -24.49
N TYR A 244 0.10 11.21 -25.61
CA TYR A 244 -0.51 9.97 -26.10
C TYR A 244 0.09 8.74 -25.39
N THR A 245 -0.15 8.64 -24.09
CA THR A 245 0.33 7.56 -23.20
C THR A 245 -0.81 7.06 -22.30
N SER A 246 -0.79 5.79 -21.92
CA SER A 246 -1.87 5.19 -21.10
C SER A 246 -2.08 5.89 -19.75
N ASP A 247 -1.01 6.38 -19.12
CA ASP A 247 -1.10 7.13 -17.86
C ASP A 247 -1.71 8.52 -18.07
N ALA A 248 -1.33 9.24 -19.13
CA ALA A 248 -1.92 10.53 -19.46
C ALA A 248 -3.40 10.42 -19.86
N CYS A 249 -3.82 9.33 -20.52
CA CYS A 249 -5.24 9.05 -20.74
C CYS A 249 -6.01 8.94 -19.41
N ARG A 250 -5.43 8.27 -18.41
CA ARG A 250 -6.06 8.03 -17.11
C ARG A 250 -6.14 9.29 -16.24
N ASP A 251 -5.23 10.25 -16.44
CA ASP A 251 -5.26 11.57 -15.81
C ASP A 251 -6.60 12.31 -16.05
N CYS A 252 -7.17 12.16 -17.26
CA CYS A 252 -8.46 12.73 -17.65
C CYS A 252 -9.63 11.72 -17.52
N HIS A 253 -9.49 10.50 -18.04
CA HIS A 253 -10.60 9.54 -18.21
C HIS A 253 -10.76 8.56 -17.03
N GLY A 254 -10.66 9.05 -15.78
CA GLY A 254 -10.61 8.20 -14.58
C GLY A 254 -11.88 7.45 -14.20
N ASP A 255 -13.02 7.79 -14.80
CA ASP A 255 -14.27 7.03 -14.74
C ASP A 255 -14.63 6.41 -16.11
N SER A 256 -13.63 6.19 -16.97
CA SER A 256 -13.81 5.80 -18.39
C SER A 256 -14.71 6.77 -19.19
N GLN A 257 -14.90 7.99 -18.68
CA GLN A 257 -15.82 8.99 -19.21
C GLN A 257 -15.15 9.86 -20.27
N VAL A 258 -15.88 10.23 -21.32
CA VAL A 258 -15.38 11.17 -22.34
C VAL A 258 -16.02 12.54 -22.11
N ASP A 259 -15.33 13.38 -21.34
CA ASP A 259 -15.72 14.77 -21.12
C ASP A 259 -15.58 15.56 -22.42
N ARG A 260 -16.64 16.26 -22.81
CA ARG A 260 -16.71 16.95 -24.11
C ARG A 260 -16.64 18.46 -23.89
N ILE A 261 -15.75 19.13 -24.61
CA ILE A 261 -15.63 20.60 -24.71
C ILE A 261 -17.02 21.28 -24.85
N ARG A 262 -17.94 20.69 -25.62
CA ARG A 262 -19.31 21.22 -25.83
C ARG A 262 -20.21 21.23 -24.58
N ALA A 263 -19.89 20.45 -23.55
CA ALA A 263 -20.63 20.35 -22.30
C ALA A 263 -20.11 21.34 -21.24
N HIS A 264 -18.98 21.99 -21.51
CA HIS A 264 -18.35 22.96 -20.63
C HIS A 264 -19.17 24.26 -20.65
N LEU A 265 -20.03 24.41 -19.64
CA LEU A 265 -20.85 25.58 -19.37
C LEU A 265 -20.86 25.82 -17.86
N PRO A 266 -20.89 27.08 -17.38
CA PRO A 266 -21.08 28.30 -18.16
C PRO A 266 -19.82 28.82 -18.90
N VAL A 267 -18.62 28.39 -18.51
CA VAL A 267 -17.35 28.84 -19.10
C VAL A 267 -17.17 28.28 -20.52
N VAL A 268 -17.10 29.15 -21.53
CA VAL A 268 -16.95 28.74 -22.93
C VAL A 268 -15.48 28.50 -23.28
N VAL A 269 -15.10 27.23 -23.44
CA VAL A 269 -13.73 26.80 -23.81
C VAL A 269 -13.60 26.31 -25.26
N SER A 270 -14.61 26.53 -26.10
CA SER A 270 -14.55 26.23 -27.55
C SER A 270 -13.90 27.34 -28.38
N THR A 271 -13.79 28.56 -27.85
CA THR A 271 -13.27 29.76 -28.53
C THR A 271 -12.65 30.75 -27.53
N GLY A 272 -11.99 31.80 -28.02
CA GLY A 272 -11.48 32.88 -27.18
C GLY A 272 -10.12 32.60 -26.52
N LYS A 273 -9.79 33.35 -25.46
CA LYS A 273 -8.51 33.18 -24.72
C LYS A 273 -8.48 31.88 -23.90
N HIS A 274 -9.61 31.47 -23.33
CA HIS A 274 -9.77 30.21 -22.58
C HIS A 274 -10.10 29.00 -23.47
N ALA A 275 -9.82 29.06 -24.78
CA ALA A 275 -10.03 27.91 -25.65
C ALA A 275 -9.16 26.72 -25.19
N ALA A 276 -9.74 25.52 -25.19
CA ALA A 276 -9.05 24.29 -24.80
C ALA A 276 -7.81 24.01 -25.69
N SER A 277 -7.86 24.44 -26.96
CA SER A 277 -6.72 24.44 -27.89
C SER A 277 -5.66 25.52 -27.63
N ARG A 278 -5.68 26.18 -26.46
CA ARG A 278 -4.70 27.21 -26.02
C ARG A 278 -4.21 26.97 -24.61
N VAL A 279 -5.14 26.73 -23.67
CA VAL A 279 -4.83 26.55 -22.24
C VAL A 279 -4.72 25.07 -21.87
N GLY A 280 -5.32 24.17 -22.67
CA GLY A 280 -5.48 22.78 -22.31
C GLY A 280 -6.60 22.54 -21.31
N CYS A 281 -6.82 21.28 -20.95
CA CYS A 281 -7.73 20.90 -19.87
C CYS A 281 -7.03 21.01 -18.50
N LEU A 282 -5.78 20.56 -18.42
CA LEU A 282 -5.00 20.48 -17.18
C LEU A 282 -4.53 21.85 -16.70
N GLY A 283 -4.48 22.85 -17.58
CA GLY A 283 -4.16 24.25 -17.23
C GLY A 283 -5.24 24.96 -16.40
N CYS A 284 -6.47 24.44 -16.37
CA CYS A 284 -7.53 24.91 -15.47
C CYS A 284 -7.90 23.86 -14.41
N HIS A 285 -7.82 22.57 -14.73
CA HIS A 285 -8.14 21.45 -13.85
C HIS A 285 -6.87 20.74 -13.40
N ASP A 286 -6.04 21.42 -12.61
CA ASP A 286 -4.79 20.88 -12.08
C ASP A 286 -5.00 19.97 -10.86
N THR A 287 -6.07 20.21 -10.11
CA THR A 287 -6.37 19.55 -8.83
C THR A 287 -6.66 18.07 -9.05
N LYS A 288 -5.94 17.20 -8.31
CA LYS A 288 -6.20 15.76 -8.27
C LYS A 288 -7.41 15.45 -7.39
N ARG A 289 -8.19 14.43 -7.78
CA ARG A 289 -9.30 13.90 -7.00
C ARG A 289 -8.85 13.28 -5.68
N THR A 290 -9.67 13.39 -4.65
CA THR A 290 -9.41 12.75 -3.34
C THR A 290 -9.73 11.25 -3.35
N ASP A 291 -10.72 10.81 -4.13
CA ASP A 291 -11.08 9.40 -4.31
C ASP A 291 -10.16 8.67 -5.32
N LYS A 292 -9.62 9.42 -6.28
CA LYS A 292 -8.73 8.92 -7.35
C LYS A 292 -7.54 9.87 -7.51
N THR A 293 -6.53 9.74 -6.65
CA THR A 293 -5.36 10.67 -6.58
C THR A 293 -4.54 10.79 -7.86
N TRP A 294 -4.76 9.90 -8.83
CA TRP A 294 -4.17 9.92 -10.17
C TRP A 294 -5.07 10.60 -11.23
N ALA A 295 -6.36 10.84 -10.98
CA ALA A 295 -7.25 11.57 -11.90
C ALA A 295 -7.40 13.04 -11.51
N ARG A 296 -7.68 13.91 -12.49
CA ARG A 296 -8.08 15.31 -12.22
C ARG A 296 -9.53 15.40 -11.77
N ASP A 297 -9.83 16.45 -11.00
CA ASP A 297 -11.20 16.79 -10.60
C ASP A 297 -11.76 17.89 -11.51
N PHE A 298 -12.47 17.50 -12.56
CA PHE A 298 -13.11 18.45 -13.48
C PHE A 298 -14.23 19.31 -12.86
N ARG A 299 -14.57 19.09 -11.58
CA ARG A 299 -15.48 19.95 -10.81
C ARG A 299 -14.77 21.12 -10.14
N VAL A 300 -13.45 21.02 -9.96
CA VAL A 300 -12.58 22.06 -9.39
C VAL A 300 -11.78 22.68 -10.52
N PHE A 301 -11.73 24.01 -10.56
CA PHE A 301 -10.94 24.74 -11.56
C PHE A 301 -10.35 25.99 -10.92
N GLU A 302 -9.14 26.36 -11.33
CA GLU A 302 -8.45 27.54 -10.80
C GLU A 302 -8.23 28.62 -11.86
N CYS A 303 -8.59 29.85 -11.51
CA CYS A 303 -8.39 31.03 -12.35
C CYS A 303 -7.14 31.84 -11.95
N TYR A 304 -6.74 31.76 -10.68
CA TYR A 304 -5.87 32.78 -10.09
C TYR A 304 -4.42 32.69 -10.61
N GLU A 305 -3.90 31.50 -10.89
CA GLU A 305 -2.54 31.31 -11.45
C GLU A 305 -2.31 32.11 -12.75
N CYS A 306 -3.30 32.13 -13.66
CA CYS A 306 -3.21 32.85 -14.94
C CYS A 306 -3.58 34.34 -14.85
N HIS A 307 -4.45 34.72 -13.90
CA HIS A 307 -5.02 36.08 -13.83
C HIS A 307 -4.37 36.98 -12.74
N ARG A 308 -3.36 36.49 -12.00
CA ARG A 308 -2.56 37.27 -11.03
C ARG A 308 -1.84 38.50 -11.61
N GLY A 309 -1.63 38.56 -12.92
CA GLY A 309 -0.83 39.61 -13.57
C GLY A 309 -1.52 40.97 -13.72
N ASP A 310 -2.83 40.99 -13.94
CA ASP A 310 -3.52 42.19 -14.45
C ASP A 310 -4.22 43.03 -13.36
N ALA A 311 -3.47 43.36 -12.30
CA ALA A 311 -3.79 44.50 -11.44
C ALA A 311 -3.76 45.86 -12.18
N GLY A 312 -3.41 45.86 -13.48
CA GLY A 312 -3.34 47.05 -14.35
C GLY A 312 -4.54 47.30 -15.27
N GLU A 313 -5.32 46.29 -15.67
CA GLU A 313 -6.33 46.45 -16.76
C GLU A 313 -7.76 45.93 -16.46
N HIS A 314 -8.05 45.44 -15.26
CA HIS A 314 -9.44 45.34 -14.77
C HIS A 314 -9.88 46.65 -14.12
N ARG A 315 -10.06 47.68 -14.96
CA ARG A 315 -10.39 49.05 -14.53
C ARG A 315 -11.88 49.38 -14.62
N GLU A 316 -12.72 48.59 -13.95
CA GLU A 316 -13.97 49.10 -13.39
C GLU A 316 -13.95 48.93 -11.86
N GLU A 317 -14.01 50.07 -11.17
CA GLU A 317 -14.44 50.23 -9.76
C GLU A 317 -13.67 49.51 -8.62
N GLY A 318 -12.37 49.22 -8.79
CA GLY A 318 -11.42 49.21 -7.67
C GLY A 318 -11.65 48.18 -6.56
N VAL A 319 -12.37 47.09 -6.84
CA VAL A 319 -12.53 45.97 -5.92
C VAL A 319 -11.39 44.96 -6.10
N ASN A 320 -10.63 44.74 -5.03
CA ASN A 320 -9.72 43.61 -4.95
C ASN A 320 -10.55 42.37 -4.55
N TYR A 321 -10.53 41.29 -5.33
CA TYR A 321 -11.41 40.12 -5.14
C TYR A 321 -10.66 38.88 -4.61
N PRO A 322 -10.45 38.74 -3.28
CA PRO A 322 -9.98 37.50 -2.67
C PRO A 322 -11.16 36.56 -2.40
N THR A 323 -11.68 35.89 -3.44
CA THR A 323 -12.77 34.91 -3.35
C THR A 323 -12.58 33.79 -4.38
N PRO A 324 -13.09 32.57 -4.13
CA PRO A 324 -12.82 31.40 -4.98
C PRO A 324 -13.45 31.51 -6.39
N PRO A 325 -12.95 30.76 -7.39
CA PRO A 325 -13.23 30.97 -8.82
C PRO A 325 -14.72 31.03 -9.23
N GLU A 326 -15.61 30.39 -8.49
CA GLU A 326 -17.06 30.44 -8.72
C GLU A 326 -17.62 31.85 -8.51
N SER A 327 -17.00 32.67 -7.65
CA SER A 327 -17.42 34.05 -7.41
C SER A 327 -17.25 34.94 -8.65
N CYS A 328 -16.21 34.71 -9.46
CA CYS A 328 -15.95 35.46 -10.69
C CYS A 328 -17.04 35.22 -11.75
N ILE A 329 -17.60 34.00 -11.77
CA ILE A 329 -18.73 33.62 -12.64
C ILE A 329 -20.05 34.15 -12.05
N ALA A 330 -20.27 33.95 -10.75
CA ALA A 330 -21.51 34.34 -10.06
C ALA A 330 -21.71 35.85 -9.98
N ALA A 331 -20.63 36.64 -9.89
CA ALA A 331 -20.65 38.10 -9.92
C ALA A 331 -21.07 38.69 -11.29
N ARG A 332 -21.23 37.85 -12.32
CA ARG A 332 -21.58 38.24 -13.70
C ARG A 332 -20.56 39.15 -14.40
N CYS A 333 -19.34 39.30 -13.87
CA CYS A 333 -18.25 39.98 -14.56
C CYS A 333 -17.81 39.20 -15.81
N HIS A 334 -17.80 37.87 -15.73
CA HIS A 334 -17.53 36.96 -16.85
C HIS A 334 -18.57 35.83 -16.89
N PRO A 335 -19.83 36.11 -17.27
CA PRO A 335 -20.95 35.17 -17.14
C PRO A 335 -20.82 33.94 -18.06
N ARG A 336 -19.86 33.97 -18.99
CA ARG A 336 -19.46 32.86 -19.87
C ARG A 336 -17.96 32.54 -19.82
N GLY A 337 -17.23 33.05 -18.83
CA GLY A 337 -15.76 33.00 -18.81
C GLY A 337 -15.09 33.77 -19.96
N LEU A 338 -15.80 34.72 -20.56
CA LEU A 338 -15.30 35.64 -21.57
C LEU A 338 -15.29 37.05 -20.98
N LYS A 339 -14.28 37.85 -21.35
CA LYS A 339 -14.38 39.31 -21.24
C LYS A 339 -15.38 39.73 -22.31
N ASP A 340 -16.52 40.27 -21.88
CA ASP A 340 -17.39 41.02 -22.80
C ASP A 340 -16.60 42.28 -23.21
N ASP A 341 -16.59 42.57 -24.53
CA ASP A 341 -15.73 43.59 -25.16
C ASP A 341 -16.06 45.04 -24.73
#